data_AF-A0A8R1XZH1-F1
#
_entry.id   AF-A0A8R1XZH1-F1
#
_cell.length_a   1.000
_cell.length_b   1.000
_cell.length_c   1.000
_cell.angle_alpha   90.00
_cell.angle_beta   90.00
_cell.angle_gamma   90.00
#
_symmetry.space_group_name_H-M   'P 1'
#
loop_
_entity.id
_entity.type
_entity.pdbx_description
1 polymer ?
#
loop_
_entity_poly.entity_id
_entity_poly.type
_entity_poly.pdbx_seq_one_letter_code
_entity_poly.pdbx_strand_id
1 'polypeptide(L)'
;MSFPQNASDAMLVNFLKKTGNIKDERVEVVMLRVNRANFCPRNSYQDFPQQIGYNATISAPHMHALALELLKDHLREGSKALDIGSGSGYLTVCMALMANLSISNINKHHSDLLMDGRLTMVTGDGRSGYKADAPKKKNMAWRSHGDSNASLVENLRRNGLFRDERVKMTMLRVDRADFCPRNPYLDNPEPIGSNATISAPHMHAAALERLKDHLTEGDKALDIGSGSGYLTTCMAYMVGATGKVVGVEHIRQLVDLSISNIKKNHAGLLEGRVLIVEGDGRKGFPQYAPYNAIHVGAAAPNVPDELLNQLAPGGRMLIPVGAAHADQRFLQVDKDGKGKVTVNDLMGVVYVPLTNKENQIGRNQ
;
A
#
# COMPACT_ATOMS: atom_id res chain seq x y z
N MET A 1 14.24 -8.88 -10.25
CA MET A 1 15.33 -9.87 -10.45
C MET A 1 15.98 -10.13 -9.11
N SER A 2 16.22 -11.38 -8.73
CA SER A 2 17.02 -11.67 -7.53
C SER A 2 18.49 -11.38 -7.82
N PHE A 3 19.11 -10.50 -7.06
CA PHE A 3 20.56 -10.33 -7.09
C PHE A 3 21.24 -11.60 -6.58
N PRO A 4 22.41 -11.99 -7.11
CA PRO A 4 23.20 -13.07 -6.53
C PRO A 4 23.57 -12.74 -5.07
N GLN A 5 23.77 -13.77 -4.22
CA GLN A 5 24.14 -13.58 -2.80
C GLN A 5 25.44 -12.76 -2.61
N ASN A 6 26.29 -12.68 -3.63
CA ASN A 6 27.55 -11.91 -3.65
C ASN A 6 27.42 -10.53 -4.31
N ALA A 7 26.22 -9.95 -4.35
CA ALA A 7 26.02 -8.62 -4.89
C ALA A 7 26.79 -7.54 -4.09
N SER A 8 27.03 -6.40 -4.72
CA SER A 8 27.72 -5.24 -4.16
C SER A 8 26.96 -3.95 -4.47
N ASP A 9 27.26 -2.84 -3.78
CA ASP A 9 26.69 -1.53 -4.10
C ASP A 9 26.94 -1.15 -5.56
N ALA A 10 28.11 -1.51 -6.12
CA ALA A 10 28.42 -1.27 -7.53
C ALA A 10 27.49 -2.03 -8.49
N MET A 11 27.18 -3.30 -8.21
CA MET A 11 26.22 -4.07 -9.02
C MET A 11 24.81 -3.50 -8.90
N LEU A 12 24.42 -3.13 -7.69
CA LEU A 12 23.12 -2.52 -7.40
C LEU A 12 22.95 -1.18 -8.13
N VAL A 13 23.90 -0.26 -7.99
CA VAL A 13 23.86 1.05 -8.64
C VAL A 13 23.88 0.92 -10.16
N ASN A 14 24.69 0.01 -10.72
CA ASN A 14 24.69 -0.26 -12.16
C ASN A 14 23.34 -0.77 -12.67
N PHE A 15 22.67 -1.66 -11.91
CA PHE A 15 21.32 -2.11 -12.23
C PHE A 15 20.31 -0.96 -12.18
N LEU A 16 20.35 -0.13 -11.13
CA LEU A 16 19.45 1.02 -10.98
C LEU A 16 19.66 2.07 -12.07
N LYS A 17 20.90 2.30 -12.53
CA LYS A 17 21.19 3.14 -13.71
C LYS A 17 20.59 2.55 -14.99
N LYS A 18 20.80 1.25 -15.23
CA LYS A 18 20.26 0.56 -16.43
C LYS A 18 18.73 0.58 -16.48
N THR A 19 18.07 0.56 -15.32
CA THR A 19 16.60 0.63 -15.23
C THR A 19 16.06 2.06 -15.18
N GLY A 20 16.92 3.08 -15.26
CA GLY A 20 16.53 4.49 -15.31
C GLY A 20 16.16 5.09 -13.95
N ASN A 21 16.43 4.39 -12.84
CA ASN A 21 16.16 4.85 -11.47
C ASN A 21 17.21 5.85 -10.96
N ILE A 22 18.43 5.82 -11.51
CA ILE A 22 19.50 6.80 -11.22
C ILE A 22 19.87 7.50 -12.53
N LYS A 23 19.83 8.83 -12.51
CA LYS A 23 20.08 9.73 -13.63
C LYS A 23 21.10 10.83 -13.28
N ASP A 24 21.08 11.33 -12.04
CA ASP A 24 22.00 12.35 -11.53
C ASP A 24 23.27 11.70 -10.96
N GLU A 25 24.42 12.25 -11.37
CA GLU A 25 25.74 11.75 -10.97
C GLU A 25 25.95 11.82 -9.45
N ARG A 26 25.39 12.82 -8.75
CA ARG A 26 25.51 12.93 -7.29
C ARG A 26 24.78 11.79 -6.59
N VAL A 27 23.64 11.35 -7.13
CA VAL A 27 22.88 10.20 -6.58
C VAL A 27 23.69 8.92 -6.74
N GLU A 28 24.28 8.71 -7.93
CA GLU A 28 25.21 7.60 -8.17
C GLU A 28 26.38 7.59 -7.18
N VAL A 29 27.09 8.72 -7.05
CA VAL A 29 28.25 8.85 -6.16
C VAL A 29 27.89 8.54 -4.72
N VAL A 30 26.76 9.07 -4.23
CA VAL A 30 26.32 8.84 -2.85
C VAL A 30 25.94 7.38 -2.62
N MET A 31 25.16 6.77 -3.53
CA MET A 31 24.74 5.38 -3.36
C MET A 31 25.91 4.39 -3.48
N LEU A 32 26.96 4.71 -4.23
CA LEU A 32 28.20 3.94 -4.25
C LEU A 32 29.04 4.11 -2.98
N ARG A 33 28.98 5.28 -2.34
CA ARG A 33 29.78 5.62 -1.15
C ARG A 33 29.18 5.09 0.15
N VAL A 34 27.85 4.96 0.23
CA VAL A 34 27.15 4.44 1.40
C VAL A 34 26.95 2.94 1.25
N ASN A 35 27.82 2.15 1.88
CA ASN A 35 27.67 0.69 1.87
C ASN A 35 26.34 0.28 2.51
N ARG A 36 25.41 -0.21 1.70
CA ARG A 36 24.06 -0.55 2.14
C ARG A 36 24.02 -1.72 3.12
N ALA A 37 24.99 -2.64 3.08
CA ALA A 37 25.06 -3.78 4.00
C ALA A 37 25.24 -3.35 5.46
N ASN A 38 25.84 -2.18 5.72
CA ASN A 38 25.94 -1.60 7.07
C ASN A 38 24.58 -1.24 7.67
N PHE A 39 23.54 -1.07 6.84
CA PHE A 39 22.20 -0.65 7.25
C PHE A 39 21.17 -1.79 7.12
N CYS A 40 21.53 -2.87 6.43
CA CYS A 40 20.67 -4.02 6.16
C CYS A 40 21.52 -5.29 6.07
N PRO A 41 21.67 -6.06 7.16
CA PRO A 41 22.63 -7.16 7.20
C PRO A 41 22.22 -8.40 6.40
N ARG A 42 20.96 -8.52 5.99
CA ARG A 42 20.46 -9.63 5.16
C ARG A 42 19.93 -9.10 3.84
N ASN A 43 20.21 -9.81 2.74
CA ASN A 43 19.71 -9.48 1.41
C ASN A 43 19.95 -8.01 1.02
N SER A 44 21.09 -7.45 1.45
CA SER A 44 21.35 -6.00 1.48
C SER A 44 21.12 -5.32 0.13
N TYR A 45 21.44 -6.02 -0.95
CA TYR A 45 21.42 -5.49 -2.31
C TYR A 45 20.21 -5.94 -3.14
N GLN A 46 19.26 -6.66 -2.53
CA GLN A 46 18.03 -7.04 -3.23
C GLN A 46 17.12 -5.83 -3.41
N ASP A 47 16.55 -5.67 -4.61
CA ASP A 47 15.70 -4.52 -4.94
C ASP A 47 14.24 -4.68 -4.47
N PHE A 48 14.06 -5.03 -3.20
CA PHE A 48 12.76 -5.09 -2.51
C PHE A 48 12.94 -4.76 -1.02
N PRO A 49 11.89 -4.34 -0.30
CA PRO A 49 12.01 -3.98 1.11
C PRO A 49 12.54 -5.14 1.96
N GLN A 50 13.49 -4.87 2.86
CA GLN A 50 14.04 -5.87 3.78
C GLN A 50 13.67 -5.54 5.22
N GLN A 51 13.46 -6.56 6.06
CA GLN A 51 13.32 -6.35 7.49
C GLN A 51 14.67 -6.02 8.13
N ILE A 52 14.69 -4.99 8.98
CA ILE A 52 15.89 -4.52 9.71
C ILE A 52 15.75 -4.74 11.23
N GLY A 53 14.89 -5.67 11.62
CA GLY A 53 14.50 -5.85 13.02
C GLY A 53 13.49 -4.78 13.47
N TYR A 54 13.14 -4.84 14.76
CA TYR A 54 12.23 -3.90 15.40
C TYR A 54 10.89 -3.70 14.69
N ASN A 55 10.39 -4.65 13.89
CA ASN A 55 9.21 -4.48 13.00
C ASN A 55 9.31 -3.24 12.11
N ALA A 56 10.50 -2.99 11.56
CA ALA A 56 10.76 -1.95 10.58
C ALA A 56 11.33 -2.59 9.30
N THR A 57 11.13 -1.90 8.18
CA THR A 57 11.77 -2.26 6.91
C THR A 57 12.69 -1.12 6.46
N ILE A 58 13.76 -1.49 5.77
CA ILE A 58 14.48 -0.58 4.89
C ILE A 58 13.81 -0.67 3.52
N SER A 59 13.48 0.48 2.92
CA SER A 59 12.84 0.55 1.60
C SER A 59 13.69 -0.13 0.52
N ALA A 60 13.06 -0.52 -0.58
CA ALA A 60 13.80 -1.04 -1.74
C ALA A 60 14.84 -0.01 -2.22
N PRO A 61 16.03 -0.43 -2.67
CA PRO A 61 17.02 0.41 -3.34
C PRO A 61 16.47 1.41 -4.37
N HIS A 62 15.57 1.01 -5.26
CA HIS A 62 15.00 1.95 -6.25
C HIS A 62 14.19 3.07 -5.60
N MET A 63 13.52 2.83 -4.46
CA MET A 63 12.81 3.87 -3.71
C MET A 63 13.78 4.88 -3.10
N HIS A 64 14.96 4.44 -2.65
CA HIS A 64 16.00 5.38 -2.19
C HIS A 64 16.56 6.22 -3.34
N ALA A 65 16.85 5.59 -4.49
CA ALA A 65 17.29 6.30 -5.68
C ALA A 65 16.24 7.34 -6.11
N LEU A 66 14.97 6.96 -6.17
CA LEU A 66 13.87 7.86 -6.49
C LEU A 66 13.77 9.04 -5.51
N ALA A 67 13.85 8.79 -4.20
CA ALA A 67 13.82 9.85 -3.20
C ALA A 67 14.98 10.84 -3.38
N LEU A 68 16.20 10.34 -3.60
CA LEU A 68 17.38 11.18 -3.82
C LEU A 68 17.27 11.95 -5.15
N GLU A 69 16.78 11.33 -6.23
CA GLU A 69 16.53 11.98 -7.52
C GLU A 69 15.52 13.12 -7.42
N LEU A 70 14.44 12.93 -6.66
CA LEU A 70 13.41 13.94 -6.46
C LEU A 70 13.86 15.08 -5.54
N LEU A 71 14.77 14.80 -4.61
CA LEU A 71 15.28 15.78 -3.64
C LEU A 71 16.60 16.44 -4.06
N LYS A 72 17.23 15.99 -5.14
CA LYS A 72 18.60 16.41 -5.53
C LYS A 72 18.79 17.92 -5.66
N ASP A 73 17.76 18.63 -6.09
CA ASP A 73 17.81 20.08 -6.24
C ASP A 73 17.55 20.83 -4.93
N HIS A 74 17.18 20.12 -3.87
CA HIS A 74 16.97 20.64 -2.51
C HIS A 74 18.04 20.16 -1.52
N LEU A 75 18.79 19.11 -1.85
CA LEU A 75 19.93 18.60 -1.08
C LEU A 75 21.24 19.26 -1.56
N ARG A 76 21.35 20.58 -1.38
CA ARG A 76 22.54 21.38 -1.73
C ARG A 76 23.42 21.61 -0.51
N GLU A 77 24.67 22.01 -0.74
CA GLU A 77 25.58 22.40 0.35
C GLU A 77 24.92 23.43 1.29
N GLY A 78 24.90 23.13 2.59
CA GLY A 78 24.28 23.97 3.62
C GLY A 78 22.76 23.80 3.79
N SER A 79 22.12 22.91 3.02
CA SER A 79 20.69 22.62 3.17
C SER A 79 20.41 21.86 4.47
N LYS A 80 19.22 22.08 5.04
CA LYS A 80 18.70 21.32 6.17
C LYS A 80 17.65 20.34 5.66
N ALA A 81 17.84 19.06 5.95
CA ALA A 81 16.89 18.00 5.62
C ALA A 81 16.43 17.30 6.91
N LEU A 82 15.18 16.89 6.94
CA LEU A 82 14.59 16.10 8.02
C LEU A 82 14.09 14.78 7.44
N ASP A 83 14.64 13.68 7.93
CA ASP A 83 14.20 12.33 7.58
C ASP A 83 13.29 11.77 8.69
N ILE A 84 11.97 11.82 8.47
CA ILE A 84 11.00 11.29 9.43
C ILE A 84 10.78 9.81 9.14
N GLY A 85 11.06 8.97 10.13
CA GLY A 85 10.98 7.52 9.94
C GLY A 85 12.18 6.95 9.18
N SER A 86 13.37 7.51 9.45
CA SER A 86 14.66 7.12 8.86
C SER A 86 14.97 5.62 8.82
N GLY A 87 14.28 4.82 9.64
CA GLY A 87 14.40 3.37 9.66
C GLY A 87 15.82 2.94 10.03
N SER A 88 16.53 2.36 9.07
CA SER A 88 17.94 1.99 9.25
C SER A 88 18.88 3.20 9.30
N GLY A 89 18.45 4.37 8.82
CA GLY A 89 19.28 5.57 8.64
C GLY A 89 19.98 5.63 7.28
N TYR A 90 19.78 4.65 6.39
CA TYR A 90 20.46 4.61 5.08
C TYR A 90 20.16 5.86 4.25
N LEU A 91 18.88 6.20 4.06
CA LEU A 91 18.49 7.38 3.29
C LEU A 91 18.98 8.67 3.96
N THR A 92 18.92 8.74 5.29
CA THR A 92 19.41 9.90 6.06
C THR A 92 20.88 10.16 5.80
N VAL A 93 21.71 9.11 5.82
CA VAL A 93 23.14 9.22 5.51
C VAL A 93 23.36 9.63 4.05
N CYS A 94 22.59 9.07 3.11
CA CYS A 94 22.66 9.48 1.71
C CYS A 94 22.30 10.96 1.52
N MET A 95 21.23 11.44 2.15
CA MET A 95 20.82 12.86 2.10
C MET A 95 21.87 13.78 2.73
N ALA A 96 22.46 13.37 3.86
CA ALA A 96 23.51 14.13 4.54
C ALA A 96 24.78 14.24 3.68
N LEU A 97 25.12 13.20 2.91
CA LEU A 97 26.22 13.26 1.95
C LEU A 97 25.88 14.15 0.75
N MET A 98 24.66 14.06 0.19
CA MET A 98 24.23 14.97 -0.88
C MET A 98 24.30 16.44 -0.44
N ALA A 99 23.82 16.75 0.77
CA ALA A 99 23.85 18.11 1.32
C ALA A 99 25.25 18.60 1.76
N ASN A 100 26.30 17.77 1.67
CA ASN A 100 27.68 18.13 2.04
C ASN A 100 28.71 17.89 0.92
N LEU A 101 28.28 17.47 -0.26
CA LEU A 101 29.16 17.26 -1.40
C LEU A 101 29.56 18.62 -2.00
N SER A 102 30.62 19.22 -1.45
CA SER A 102 31.52 20.07 -2.24
C SER A 102 32.45 19.14 -3.02
N ILE A 103 32.72 19.42 -4.30
CA ILE A 103 33.63 18.63 -5.15
C ILE A 103 35.03 18.47 -4.49
N SER A 104 35.37 19.35 -3.54
CA SER A 104 36.61 19.33 -2.75
C SER A 104 36.63 18.40 -1.51
N ASN A 105 35.53 17.74 -1.12
CA ASN A 105 35.44 16.93 0.13
C ASN A 105 35.10 15.44 -0.10
N ILE A 106 35.66 14.85 -1.16
CA ILE A 106 35.40 13.47 -1.59
C ILE A 106 35.80 12.38 -0.55
N ASN A 107 36.56 12.71 0.51
CA ASN A 107 37.14 11.70 1.42
C ASN A 107 36.51 11.53 2.83
N LYS A 108 35.53 12.34 3.26
CA LYS A 108 34.92 12.17 4.60
C LYS A 108 34.04 10.91 4.74
N HIS A 109 34.24 10.10 5.77
CA HIS A 109 33.34 8.97 6.08
C HIS A 109 32.04 9.49 6.73
N HIS A 110 30.95 8.72 6.66
CA HIS A 110 29.69 9.08 7.33
C HIS A 110 29.83 9.17 8.86
N SER A 111 30.81 8.47 9.45
CA SER A 111 31.21 8.65 10.86
C SER A 111 31.64 10.09 11.14
N ASP A 112 32.29 10.75 10.18
CA ASP A 112 32.78 12.12 10.35
C ASP A 112 31.62 13.12 10.37
N LEU A 113 30.53 12.82 9.64
CA LEU A 113 29.30 13.64 9.63
C LEU A 113 28.54 13.57 10.97
N LEU A 114 28.58 12.43 11.66
CA LEU A 114 28.05 12.31 13.01
C LEU A 114 28.90 13.11 14.00
N MET A 115 30.22 13.03 13.86
CA MET A 115 31.17 13.69 14.78
C MET A 115 31.20 15.21 14.61
N ASP A 116 31.03 15.73 13.39
CA ASP A 116 30.99 17.19 13.13
C ASP A 116 29.59 17.81 13.25
N GLY A 117 28.60 17.05 13.70
CA GLY A 117 27.24 17.50 13.98
C GLY A 117 26.36 17.74 12.74
N ARG A 118 26.87 17.46 11.54
CA ARG A 118 26.12 17.63 10.28
C ARG A 118 25.07 16.54 10.05
N LEU A 119 25.16 15.42 10.76
CA LEU A 119 24.13 14.41 10.86
C LEU A 119 23.74 14.25 12.34
N THR A 120 22.48 14.52 12.67
CA THR A 120 21.93 14.29 14.01
C THR A 120 20.79 13.29 13.91
N MET A 121 20.91 12.17 14.61
CA MET A 121 19.84 11.17 14.75
C MET A 121 19.14 11.41 16.09
N VAL A 122 17.83 11.60 16.04
CA VAL A 122 16.99 11.87 17.21
C VAL A 122 15.87 10.86 17.26
N THR A 123 15.59 10.30 18.44
CA THR A 123 14.38 9.49 18.65
C THR A 123 13.14 10.38 18.74
N GLY A 124 11.95 9.84 18.48
CA GLY A 124 10.70 10.62 18.48
C GLY A 124 10.34 11.31 19.80
N ASP A 125 11.04 11.01 20.90
CA ASP A 125 10.95 11.68 22.19
C ASP A 125 11.96 12.84 22.36
N GLY A 126 12.67 13.24 21.31
CA GLY A 126 13.59 14.37 21.30
C GLY A 126 15.00 14.07 21.84
N ARG A 127 15.33 12.81 22.16
CA ARG A 127 16.66 12.45 22.65
C ARG A 127 17.65 12.30 21.49
N SER A 128 18.70 13.11 21.48
CA SER A 128 19.87 12.92 20.61
C SER A 128 20.83 11.93 21.26
N GLY A 129 21.22 10.87 20.55
CA GLY A 129 22.28 10.00 21.04
C GLY A 129 22.35 8.65 20.36
N TYR A 130 23.39 8.44 19.56
CA TYR A 130 23.89 7.11 19.25
C TYR A 130 24.59 6.57 20.51
N LYS A 131 23.84 5.86 21.36
CA LYS A 131 24.40 5.00 22.41
C LYS A 131 23.86 3.60 22.21
N ALA A 132 24.77 2.63 22.14
CA ALA A 132 24.50 1.20 21.94
C ALA A 132 23.86 0.51 23.18
N ASP A 133 23.04 1.24 23.95
CA ASP A 133 22.41 0.76 25.17
C ASP A 133 20.92 0.53 24.91
N ALA A 134 20.48 -0.71 25.11
CA ALA A 134 19.13 -1.20 24.84
C ALA A 134 18.02 -0.26 25.38
N PRO A 135 17.20 0.37 24.51
CA PRO A 135 16.07 1.13 24.99
C PRO A 135 14.86 0.21 25.17
N LYS A 136 14.27 0.26 26.37
CA LYS A 136 12.99 -0.37 26.71
C LYS A 136 11.93 -0.03 25.64
N LYS A 137 11.22 -1.07 25.16
CA LYS A 137 10.09 -1.05 24.21
C LYS A 137 9.34 0.29 24.15
N LYS A 138 9.67 1.17 23.19
CA LYS A 138 8.76 2.25 22.73
C LYS A 138 8.95 2.49 21.22
N ASN A 139 7.80 2.52 20.52
CA ASN A 139 7.61 2.48 19.07
C ASN A 139 8.24 3.69 18.34
N MET A 140 9.09 3.42 17.34
CA MET A 140 9.82 4.40 16.52
C MET A 140 9.41 4.40 15.03
N ALA A 141 8.13 4.12 14.74
CA ALA A 141 7.54 4.35 13.43
C ALA A 141 6.04 4.65 13.61
N TRP A 142 5.46 5.47 12.73
CA TRP A 142 4.01 5.56 12.60
C TRP A 142 3.49 4.14 12.34
N ARG A 143 2.76 3.60 13.32
CA ARG A 143 2.25 2.23 13.26
C ARG A 143 0.75 2.25 13.33
N SER A 144 0.14 1.66 12.33
CA SER A 144 -1.28 1.36 12.34
C SER A 144 -1.56 -0.05 12.83
N HIS A 145 -0.56 -0.95 12.93
CA HIS A 145 -0.74 -2.32 13.44
C HIS A 145 -1.44 -2.32 14.81
N GLY A 146 -2.25 -3.35 15.08
CA GLY A 146 -2.85 -3.64 16.37
C GLY A 146 -2.48 -5.02 16.89
N ASP A 147 -2.76 -5.27 18.17
CA ASP A 147 -2.85 -6.60 18.78
C ASP A 147 -4.27 -7.19 18.74
N SER A 148 -5.25 -6.39 18.34
CA SER A 148 -6.66 -6.71 18.18
C SER A 148 -7.24 -5.88 17.03
N ASN A 149 -8.42 -6.25 16.53
CA ASN A 149 -9.11 -5.44 15.52
C ASN A 149 -9.38 -4.02 16.04
N ALA A 150 -9.78 -3.89 17.31
CA ALA A 150 -10.04 -2.60 17.95
C ALA A 150 -8.80 -1.69 17.97
N SER A 151 -7.64 -2.23 18.38
CA SER A 151 -6.40 -1.43 18.42
C SER A 151 -5.87 -1.11 17.02
N LEU A 152 -6.02 -2.01 16.03
CA LEU A 152 -5.72 -1.74 14.63
C LEU A 152 -6.55 -0.54 14.12
N VAL A 153 -7.87 -0.57 14.29
CA VAL A 153 -8.77 0.48 13.81
C VAL A 153 -8.51 1.81 14.49
N GLU A 154 -8.27 1.82 15.80
CA GLU A 154 -7.93 3.05 16.52
C GLU A 154 -6.59 3.63 16.07
N ASN A 155 -5.59 2.79 15.82
CA ASN A 155 -4.29 3.25 15.32
C ASN A 155 -4.40 3.82 13.90
N LEU A 156 -5.17 3.20 13.01
CA LEU A 156 -5.47 3.72 11.67
C LEU A 156 -6.11 5.12 11.74
N ARG A 157 -7.11 5.30 12.60
CA ARG A 157 -7.80 6.58 12.81
C ARG A 157 -6.87 7.64 13.38
N ARG A 158 -6.09 7.28 14.42
CA ARG A 158 -5.11 8.19 15.05
C ARG A 158 -4.07 8.68 14.03
N ASN A 159 -3.71 7.85 13.06
CA ASN A 159 -2.77 8.21 11.99
C ASN A 159 -3.44 8.97 10.82
N GLY A 160 -4.72 9.35 10.95
CA GLY A 160 -5.43 10.18 9.97
C GLY A 160 -5.79 9.47 8.67
N LEU A 161 -5.76 8.14 8.64
CA LEU A 161 -6.00 7.35 7.42
C LEU A 161 -7.49 7.33 7.02
N PHE A 162 -8.38 7.60 7.97
CA PHE A 162 -9.79 7.88 7.75
C PHE A 162 -10.33 8.75 8.89
N ARG A 163 -11.51 9.36 8.72
CA ARG A 163 -12.08 10.31 9.67
C ARG A 163 -13.55 10.02 10.01
N ASP A 164 -14.28 9.42 9.07
CA ASP A 164 -15.71 9.17 9.22
C ASP A 164 -16.00 8.14 10.31
N GLU A 165 -17.01 8.42 11.14
CA GLU A 165 -17.37 7.55 12.27
C GLU A 165 -18.05 6.26 11.80
N ARG A 166 -18.79 6.28 10.68
CA ARG A 166 -19.37 5.06 10.09
C ARG A 166 -18.26 4.14 9.60
N VAL A 167 -17.18 4.69 9.04
CA VAL A 167 -16.01 3.89 8.66
C VAL A 167 -15.38 3.24 9.90
N LYS A 168 -15.20 3.98 11.00
CA LYS A 168 -14.72 3.44 12.27
C LYS A 168 -15.57 2.26 12.73
N MET A 169 -16.88 2.49 12.85
CA MET A 169 -17.82 1.50 13.38
C MET A 169 -17.92 0.26 12.49
N THR A 170 -17.87 0.43 11.17
CA THR A 170 -17.82 -0.67 10.21
C THR A 170 -16.56 -1.51 10.39
N MET A 171 -15.39 -0.89 10.43
CA MET A 171 -14.12 -1.63 10.57
C MET A 171 -13.99 -2.30 11.95
N LEU A 172 -14.56 -1.72 13.01
CA LEU A 172 -14.64 -2.37 14.33
C LEU A 172 -15.56 -3.59 14.31
N ARG A 173 -16.65 -3.51 13.55
CA ARG A 173 -17.66 -4.57 13.45
C ARG A 173 -17.23 -5.76 12.60
N VAL A 174 -16.49 -5.50 11.52
CA VAL A 174 -15.95 -6.54 10.63
C VAL A 174 -14.55 -6.90 11.09
N ASP A 175 -14.44 -7.91 11.94
CA ASP A 175 -13.14 -8.33 12.47
C ASP A 175 -12.28 -8.92 11.36
N ARG A 176 -11.11 -8.31 11.11
CA ARG A 176 -10.19 -8.77 10.07
C ARG A 176 -9.70 -10.21 10.28
N ALA A 177 -9.71 -10.74 11.50
CA ALA A 177 -9.34 -12.13 11.79
C ALA A 177 -10.28 -13.15 11.13
N ASP A 178 -11.55 -12.79 10.89
CA ASP A 178 -12.48 -13.66 10.15
C ASP A 178 -12.07 -13.83 8.68
N PHE A 179 -11.28 -12.90 8.14
CA PHE A 179 -10.93 -12.81 6.72
C PHE A 179 -9.44 -13.01 6.45
N CYS A 180 -8.61 -13.06 7.49
CA CYS A 180 -7.14 -13.10 7.41
C CYS A 180 -6.56 -13.97 8.54
N PRO A 181 -6.34 -15.27 8.33
CA PRO A 181 -5.95 -16.18 9.41
C PRO A 181 -4.54 -15.94 9.97
N ARG A 182 -3.66 -15.29 9.21
CA ARG A 182 -2.29 -14.97 9.64
C ARG A 182 -2.15 -13.46 9.80
N ASN A 183 -1.53 -13.03 10.89
CA ASN A 183 -1.21 -11.63 11.16
C ASN A 183 -2.37 -10.63 10.91
N PRO A 184 -3.63 -10.94 11.31
CA PRO A 184 -4.80 -10.18 10.87
C PRO A 184 -4.72 -8.69 11.19
N TYR A 185 -4.06 -8.35 12.29
CA TYR A 185 -4.03 -6.99 12.81
C TYR A 185 -2.77 -6.22 12.41
N LEU A 186 -1.95 -6.76 11.52
CA LEU A 186 -0.85 -6.02 10.94
C LEU A 186 -1.34 -5.18 9.74
N ASP A 187 -0.94 -3.91 9.69
CA ASP A 187 -1.21 -3.00 8.58
C ASP A 187 -0.36 -3.29 7.31
N ASN A 188 -0.48 -4.50 6.76
CA ASN A 188 0.14 -4.93 5.51
C ASN A 188 -0.77 -5.89 4.73
N PRO A 189 -0.52 -6.12 3.43
CA PRO A 189 -1.17 -7.19 2.70
C PRO A 189 -0.75 -8.56 3.23
N GLU A 190 -1.69 -9.51 3.27
CA GLU A 190 -1.44 -10.89 3.70
C GLU A 190 -1.94 -11.88 2.64
N PRO A 191 -1.19 -12.97 2.33
CA PRO A 191 -1.63 -13.95 1.32
C PRO A 191 -2.87 -14.73 1.77
N ILE A 192 -3.83 -14.90 0.85
CA ILE A 192 -5.08 -15.64 1.08
C ILE A 192 -5.24 -16.88 0.18
N GLY A 193 -4.20 -17.24 -0.57
CA GLY A 193 -4.22 -18.33 -1.55
C GLY A 193 -4.42 -17.83 -2.98
N SER A 194 -4.28 -18.72 -3.96
CA SER A 194 -4.50 -18.46 -5.39
C SER A 194 -3.77 -17.20 -5.92
N ASN A 195 -2.54 -16.97 -5.46
CA ASN A 195 -1.72 -15.78 -5.77
C ASN A 195 -2.43 -14.44 -5.48
N ALA A 196 -3.38 -14.43 -4.55
CA ALA A 196 -4.08 -13.24 -4.08
C ALA A 196 -3.67 -12.88 -2.64
N THR A 197 -3.87 -11.61 -2.30
CA THR A 197 -3.66 -11.07 -0.96
C THR A 197 -4.90 -10.33 -0.50
N ILE A 198 -5.24 -10.41 0.79
CA ILE A 198 -6.11 -9.42 1.41
C ILE A 198 -5.31 -8.12 1.54
N SER A 199 -5.83 -7.02 0.99
CA SER A 199 -5.17 -5.70 1.01
C SER A 199 -4.87 -5.22 2.43
N ALA A 200 -3.87 -4.35 2.57
CA ALA A 200 -3.56 -3.75 3.86
C ALA A 200 -4.78 -3.02 4.47
N PRO A 201 -4.97 -3.07 5.79
CA PRO A 201 -6.02 -2.34 6.51
C PRO A 201 -6.15 -0.86 6.11
N HIS A 202 -5.05 -0.13 5.93
CA HIS A 202 -5.11 1.28 5.49
C HIS A 202 -5.73 1.46 4.10
N MET A 203 -5.56 0.50 3.18
CA MET A 203 -6.17 0.58 1.85
C MET A 203 -7.69 0.36 1.92
N HIS A 204 -8.16 -0.55 2.77
CA HIS A 204 -9.60 -0.69 3.02
C HIS A 204 -10.19 0.55 3.69
N ALA A 205 -9.51 1.10 4.69
CA ALA A 205 -9.93 2.35 5.34
C ALA A 205 -10.02 3.51 4.33
N ALA A 206 -9.00 3.64 3.47
CA ALA A 206 -8.95 4.67 2.43
C ALA A 206 -10.07 4.51 1.38
N ALA A 207 -10.42 3.28 1.02
CA ALA A 207 -11.52 3.00 0.10
C ALA A 207 -12.88 3.33 0.74
N LEU A 208 -13.14 2.85 1.96
CA LEU A 208 -14.38 3.12 2.69
C LEU A 208 -14.58 4.63 2.93
N GLU A 209 -13.53 5.36 3.34
CA GLU A 209 -13.57 6.80 3.55
C GLU A 209 -13.90 7.56 2.25
N ARG A 210 -13.35 7.13 1.11
CA ARG A 210 -13.59 7.79 -0.19
C ARG A 210 -14.95 7.45 -0.80
N LEU A 211 -15.52 6.31 -0.43
CA LEU A 211 -16.83 5.84 -0.89
C LEU A 211 -17.95 6.14 0.11
N LYS A 212 -17.68 6.73 1.28
CA LYS A 212 -18.64 6.91 2.38
C LYS A 212 -19.95 7.62 1.98
N ASP A 213 -19.90 8.53 1.02
CA ASP A 213 -21.07 9.29 0.53
C ASP A 213 -21.85 8.54 -0.57
N HIS A 214 -21.34 7.38 -1.00
CA HIS A 214 -21.91 6.48 -2.00
C HIS A 214 -22.16 5.07 -1.39
N LEU A 215 -21.97 4.95 -0.08
CA LEU A 215 -22.22 3.78 0.75
C LEU A 215 -23.13 4.21 1.90
N THR A 216 -24.37 4.52 1.54
CA THR A 216 -25.46 4.98 2.42
C THR A 216 -26.64 4.02 2.38
N GLU A 217 -27.57 4.16 3.32
CA GLU A 217 -28.73 3.26 3.45
C GLU A 217 -29.48 3.13 2.11
N GLY A 218 -29.57 1.90 1.59
CA GLY A 218 -30.26 1.59 0.34
C GLY A 218 -29.39 1.62 -0.92
N ASP A 219 -28.13 2.07 -0.83
CA ASP A 219 -27.21 2.09 -1.97
C ASP A 219 -26.87 0.68 -2.46
N LYS A 220 -26.50 0.61 -3.74
CA LYS A 220 -25.96 -0.59 -4.37
C LYS A 220 -24.46 -0.43 -4.61
N ALA A 221 -23.67 -1.40 -4.14
CA ALA A 221 -22.23 -1.42 -4.33
C ALA A 221 -21.72 -2.66 -5.08
N LEU A 222 -20.63 -2.51 -5.82
CA LEU A 222 -19.92 -3.56 -6.52
C LEU A 222 -18.46 -3.61 -6.07
N ASP A 223 -17.99 -4.79 -5.69
CA ASP A 223 -16.60 -5.05 -5.28
C ASP A 223 -15.97 -6.06 -6.25
N ILE A 224 -15.12 -5.57 -7.16
CA ILE A 224 -14.44 -6.36 -8.17
C ILE A 224 -13.12 -6.88 -7.62
N GLY A 225 -12.91 -8.20 -7.70
CA GLY A 225 -11.80 -8.87 -7.03
C GLY A 225 -12.05 -8.94 -5.53
N SER A 226 -13.23 -9.43 -5.14
CA SER A 226 -13.67 -9.45 -3.74
C SER A 226 -12.77 -10.26 -2.81
N GLY A 227 -11.97 -11.19 -3.36
CA GLY A 227 -10.88 -11.86 -2.64
C GLY A 227 -11.35 -12.55 -1.36
N SER A 228 -10.90 -12.04 -0.20
CA SER A 228 -11.29 -12.62 1.09
C SER A 228 -12.75 -12.37 1.49
N GLY A 229 -13.43 -11.39 0.86
CA GLY A 229 -14.77 -10.92 1.22
C GLY A 229 -14.80 -9.82 2.28
N TYR A 230 -13.64 -9.37 2.78
CA TYR A 230 -13.58 -8.36 3.86
C TYR A 230 -14.23 -7.05 3.45
N LEU A 231 -13.79 -6.46 2.32
CA LEU A 231 -14.29 -5.15 1.91
C LEU A 231 -15.76 -5.22 1.47
N THR A 232 -16.17 -6.30 0.81
CA THR A 232 -17.57 -6.59 0.48
C THR A 232 -18.44 -6.58 1.75
N THR A 233 -17.98 -7.22 2.83
CA THR A 233 -18.67 -7.24 4.14
C THR A 233 -18.75 -5.83 4.75
N CYS A 234 -17.66 -5.07 4.69
CA CYS A 234 -17.63 -3.68 5.16
C CYS A 234 -18.63 -2.80 4.41
N MET A 235 -18.64 -2.89 3.07
CA MET A 235 -19.60 -2.16 2.24
C MET A 235 -21.04 -2.52 2.60
N ALA A 236 -21.32 -3.80 2.88
CA ALA A 236 -22.67 -4.28 3.23
C ALA A 236 -23.18 -3.68 4.55
N TYR A 237 -22.29 -3.41 5.51
CA TYR A 237 -22.66 -2.67 6.71
C TYR A 237 -22.89 -1.18 6.45
N MET A 238 -22.15 -0.57 5.52
CA MET A 238 -22.29 0.86 5.20
C MET A 238 -23.54 1.16 4.37
N VAL A 239 -23.89 0.30 3.40
CA VAL A 239 -25.13 0.45 2.61
C VAL A 239 -26.40 0.11 3.39
N GLY A 240 -26.25 -0.37 4.64
CA GLY A 240 -27.37 -0.51 5.56
C GLY A 240 -28.29 -1.71 5.29
N ALA A 241 -29.48 -1.69 5.88
CA ALA A 241 -30.40 -2.83 5.91
C ALA A 241 -31.11 -3.09 4.58
N THR A 242 -31.32 -2.03 3.79
CA THR A 242 -32.00 -2.06 2.49
C THR A 242 -31.04 -2.03 1.30
N GLY A 243 -29.75 -1.78 1.56
CA GLY A 243 -28.71 -1.78 0.53
C GLY A 243 -28.26 -3.17 0.11
N LYS A 244 -27.51 -3.21 -0.99
CA LYS A 244 -27.03 -4.46 -1.59
C LYS A 244 -25.61 -4.35 -2.11
N VAL A 245 -24.80 -5.37 -1.85
CA VAL A 245 -23.41 -5.43 -2.31
C VAL A 245 -23.19 -6.71 -3.10
N VAL A 246 -22.55 -6.57 -4.27
CA VAL A 246 -22.12 -7.70 -5.10
C VAL A 246 -20.60 -7.77 -5.09
N GLY A 247 -20.04 -8.90 -4.66
CA GLY A 247 -18.62 -9.22 -4.83
C GLY A 247 -18.43 -10.12 -6.05
N VAL A 248 -17.52 -9.76 -6.95
CA VAL A 248 -17.19 -10.56 -8.14
C VAL A 248 -15.75 -11.05 -8.01
N GLU A 249 -15.56 -12.36 -8.11
CA GLU A 249 -14.25 -13.02 -7.98
C GLU A 249 -14.12 -14.09 -9.07
N HIS A 250 -13.02 -14.11 -9.83
CA HIS A 250 -12.85 -15.07 -10.92
C HIS A 250 -12.25 -16.43 -10.49
N ILE A 251 -11.80 -16.55 -9.23
CA ILE A 251 -11.27 -17.79 -8.67
C ILE A 251 -12.30 -18.44 -7.73
N ARG A 252 -12.86 -19.60 -8.12
CA ARG A 252 -13.78 -20.40 -7.28
C ARG A 252 -13.31 -20.60 -5.83
N GLN A 253 -12.04 -20.93 -5.63
CA GLN A 253 -11.49 -21.14 -4.28
C GLN A 253 -11.56 -19.87 -3.40
N LEU A 254 -11.43 -18.69 -4.00
CA LEU A 254 -11.57 -17.41 -3.29
C LEU A 254 -13.04 -17.05 -3.06
N VAL A 255 -13.93 -17.38 -4.01
CA VAL A 255 -15.40 -17.30 -3.79
C VAL A 255 -15.78 -18.12 -2.56
N ASP A 256 -15.40 -19.39 -2.52
CA ASP A 256 -15.75 -20.29 -1.42
C ASP A 256 -15.12 -19.84 -0.09
N LEU A 257 -13.86 -19.38 -0.12
CA LEU A 257 -13.18 -18.78 1.03
C LEU A 257 -13.94 -17.56 1.56
N SER A 258 -14.36 -16.64 0.68
CA SER A 258 -15.04 -15.42 1.07
C SER A 258 -16.40 -15.70 1.71
N ILE A 259 -17.18 -16.64 1.15
CA ILE A 259 -18.45 -17.08 1.73
C ILE A 259 -18.22 -17.73 3.09
N SER A 260 -17.18 -18.56 3.22
CA SER A 260 -16.80 -19.18 4.50
C SER A 260 -16.42 -18.13 5.55
N ASN A 261 -15.63 -17.12 5.18
CA ASN A 261 -15.25 -16.02 6.07
C ASN A 261 -16.47 -15.21 6.53
N ILE A 262 -17.35 -14.83 5.60
CA ILE A 262 -18.59 -14.09 5.91
C ILE A 262 -19.47 -14.90 6.87
N LYS A 263 -19.58 -16.22 6.68
CA LYS A 263 -20.40 -17.09 7.54
C LYS A 263 -19.94 -17.16 9.00
N LYS A 264 -18.69 -16.82 9.33
CA LYS A 264 -18.16 -16.89 10.70
C LYS A 264 -18.96 -16.02 11.66
N ASN A 265 -19.14 -14.74 11.33
CA ASN A 265 -19.83 -13.75 12.19
C ASN A 265 -20.83 -12.86 11.46
N HIS A 266 -21.03 -13.05 10.14
CA HIS A 266 -21.84 -12.17 9.29
C HIS A 266 -22.80 -12.94 8.37
N ALA A 267 -23.18 -14.17 8.73
CA ALA A 267 -23.99 -15.06 7.88
C ALA A 267 -25.29 -14.42 7.37
N GLY A 268 -25.99 -13.63 8.21
CA GLY A 268 -27.23 -12.93 7.82
C GLY A 268 -27.05 -11.89 6.70
N LEU A 269 -25.83 -11.48 6.36
CA LEU A 269 -25.59 -10.67 5.16
C LEU A 269 -25.87 -11.44 3.87
N LEU A 270 -25.62 -12.76 3.87
CA LEU A 270 -25.82 -13.62 2.69
C LEU A 270 -27.31 -13.86 2.41
N GLU A 271 -28.20 -13.47 3.32
CA GLU A 271 -29.66 -13.54 3.17
C GLU A 271 -30.21 -12.34 2.38
N GLY A 272 -29.52 -11.95 1.30
CA GLY A 272 -30.00 -10.97 0.32
C GLY A 272 -29.25 -9.63 0.25
N ARG A 273 -28.42 -9.30 1.24
CA ARG A 273 -27.63 -8.05 1.26
C ARG A 273 -26.27 -8.18 0.59
N VAL A 274 -25.65 -9.36 0.66
CA VAL A 274 -24.38 -9.69 0.01
C VAL A 274 -24.59 -10.83 -0.96
N LEU A 275 -24.11 -10.65 -2.18
CA LEU A 275 -23.99 -11.70 -3.18
C LEU A 275 -22.53 -11.81 -3.61
N ILE A 276 -21.92 -12.98 -3.43
CA ILE A 276 -20.60 -13.28 -4.01
C ILE A 276 -20.82 -14.15 -5.25
N VAL A 277 -20.26 -13.75 -6.38
CA VAL A 277 -20.37 -14.49 -7.65
C VAL A 277 -19.01 -14.84 -8.22
N GLU A 278 -18.92 -16.03 -8.82
CA GLU A 278 -17.79 -16.36 -9.68
C GLU A 278 -17.97 -15.70 -11.05
N GLY A 279 -17.02 -14.88 -11.49
CA GLY A 279 -17.10 -14.25 -12.80
C GLY A 279 -15.94 -13.32 -13.15
N ASP A 280 -15.89 -12.91 -14.42
CA ASP A 280 -14.93 -11.92 -14.90
C ASP A 280 -15.34 -10.51 -14.46
N GLY A 281 -14.67 -10.02 -13.43
CA GLY A 281 -14.92 -8.70 -12.86
C GLY A 281 -14.75 -7.53 -13.84
N ARG A 282 -14.02 -7.69 -14.95
CA ARG A 282 -13.92 -6.65 -15.99
C ARG A 282 -15.24 -6.39 -16.69
N LYS A 283 -16.15 -7.38 -16.68
CA LYS A 283 -17.52 -7.26 -17.22
C LYS A 283 -18.52 -6.73 -16.20
N GLY A 284 -18.08 -6.44 -14.97
CA GLY A 284 -18.95 -6.06 -13.88
C GLY A 284 -19.98 -7.13 -13.55
N PHE A 285 -21.15 -6.70 -13.08
CA PHE A 285 -22.29 -7.59 -12.84
C PHE A 285 -23.60 -6.87 -13.21
N PRO A 286 -24.00 -6.90 -14.49
CA PRO A 286 -25.08 -6.04 -14.99
C PRO A 286 -26.46 -6.29 -14.35
N GLN A 287 -26.69 -7.48 -13.76
CA GLN A 287 -28.00 -7.84 -13.19
C GLN A 287 -28.42 -6.98 -11.99
N TYR A 288 -27.47 -6.34 -11.29
CA TYR A 288 -27.77 -5.40 -10.20
C TYR A 288 -27.34 -3.97 -10.47
N ALA A 289 -26.84 -3.68 -11.67
CA ALA A 289 -26.58 -2.32 -12.10
C ALA A 289 -27.88 -1.49 -12.14
N PRO A 290 -27.81 -0.15 -12.04
CA PRO A 290 -26.61 0.64 -11.81
C PRO A 290 -26.13 0.61 -10.34
N TYR A 291 -24.85 0.87 -10.10
CA TYR A 291 -24.21 0.89 -8.77
C TYR A 291 -23.84 2.31 -8.34
N ASN A 292 -24.12 2.66 -7.07
CA ASN A 292 -23.72 3.93 -6.46
C ASN A 292 -22.21 3.95 -6.19
N ALA A 293 -21.65 2.81 -5.77
CA ALA A 293 -20.23 2.64 -5.50
C ALA A 293 -19.66 1.42 -6.25
N ILE A 294 -18.53 1.59 -6.91
CA ILE A 294 -17.73 0.49 -7.46
C ILE A 294 -16.33 0.55 -6.87
N HIS A 295 -15.84 -0.55 -6.32
CA HIS A 295 -14.45 -0.71 -5.93
C HIS A 295 -13.81 -1.80 -6.78
N VAL A 296 -12.57 -1.59 -7.19
CA VAL A 296 -11.77 -2.59 -7.91
C VAL A 296 -10.50 -2.89 -7.10
N GLY A 297 -10.43 -4.11 -6.56
CA GLY A 297 -9.33 -4.63 -5.75
C GLY A 297 -8.14 -5.15 -6.55
N ALA A 298 -8.03 -4.80 -7.83
CA ALA A 298 -6.96 -5.24 -8.72
C ALA A 298 -6.67 -4.18 -9.80
N ALA A 299 -5.42 -4.10 -10.25
CA ALA A 299 -4.98 -3.09 -11.20
C ALA A 299 -5.41 -3.42 -12.63
N ALA A 300 -6.19 -2.54 -13.26
CA ALA A 300 -6.58 -2.64 -14.65
C ALA A 300 -5.62 -1.85 -15.56
N PRO A 301 -5.40 -2.26 -16.82
CA PRO A 301 -4.58 -1.48 -17.75
C PRO A 301 -5.18 -0.10 -18.07
N ASN A 302 -6.50 -0.01 -18.07
CA ASN A 302 -7.29 1.21 -18.22
C ASN A 302 -8.58 1.07 -17.42
N VAL A 303 -9.31 2.17 -17.23
CA VAL A 303 -10.66 2.12 -16.66
C VAL A 303 -11.58 1.33 -17.62
N PRO A 304 -12.24 0.23 -17.20
CA PRO A 304 -13.11 -0.56 -18.09
C PRO A 304 -14.43 0.15 -18.40
N ASP A 305 -14.80 0.22 -19.68
CA ASP A 305 -16.05 0.83 -20.13
C ASP A 305 -17.28 0.10 -19.56
N GLU A 306 -17.21 -1.22 -19.39
CA GLU A 306 -18.28 -2.00 -18.77
C GLU A 306 -18.57 -1.58 -17.33
N LEU A 307 -17.53 -1.26 -16.55
CA LEU A 307 -17.69 -0.76 -15.18
C LEU A 307 -18.22 0.67 -15.17
N LEU A 308 -17.71 1.52 -16.07
CA LEU A 308 -18.23 2.88 -16.27
C LEU A 308 -19.72 2.85 -16.61
N ASN A 309 -20.16 1.98 -17.52
CA ASN A 309 -21.56 1.85 -17.93
C ASN A 309 -22.48 1.40 -16.80
N GLN A 310 -21.96 0.62 -15.84
CA GLN A 310 -22.71 0.14 -14.68
C GLN A 310 -22.72 1.13 -13.50
N LEU A 311 -21.95 2.21 -13.57
CA LEU A 311 -21.96 3.25 -12.54
C LEU A 311 -23.23 4.11 -12.65
N ALA A 312 -23.93 4.33 -11.53
CA ALA A 312 -25.12 5.17 -11.45
C ALA A 312 -24.79 6.64 -11.75
N PRO A 313 -25.77 7.44 -12.21
CA PRO A 313 -25.65 8.90 -12.16
C PRO A 313 -25.42 9.35 -10.72
N GLY A 314 -24.38 10.14 -10.49
CA GLY A 314 -23.89 10.50 -9.14
C GLY A 314 -23.02 9.44 -8.47
N GLY A 315 -22.72 8.33 -9.13
CA GLY A 315 -21.92 7.25 -8.57
C GLY A 315 -20.41 7.49 -8.64
N ARG A 316 -19.67 6.74 -7.80
CA ARG A 316 -18.21 6.76 -7.73
C ARG A 316 -17.60 5.38 -7.91
N MET A 317 -16.50 5.31 -8.65
CA MET A 317 -15.64 4.15 -8.76
C MET A 317 -14.23 4.46 -8.22
N LEU A 318 -13.64 3.52 -7.49
CA LEU A 318 -12.23 3.52 -7.12
C LEU A 318 -11.53 2.35 -7.81
N ILE A 319 -10.45 2.65 -8.55
CA ILE A 319 -9.76 1.65 -9.37
C ILE A 319 -8.26 1.95 -9.47
N PRO A 320 -7.38 0.98 -9.17
CA PRO A 320 -5.97 1.05 -9.55
C PRO A 320 -5.83 0.87 -11.07
N VAL A 321 -5.14 1.80 -11.72
CA VAL A 321 -4.89 1.77 -13.16
C VAL A 321 -3.40 1.83 -13.45
N GLY A 322 -2.93 0.89 -14.27
CA GLY A 322 -1.54 0.76 -14.70
C GLY A 322 -1.30 -0.61 -15.32
N ALA A 323 -0.36 -0.69 -16.26
CA ALA A 323 0.04 -1.98 -16.82
C ALA A 323 0.58 -2.91 -15.73
N ALA A 324 0.49 -4.23 -15.95
CA ALA A 324 1.07 -5.20 -15.04
C ALA A 324 2.57 -4.92 -14.86
N HIS A 325 3.01 -4.79 -13.60
CA HIS A 325 4.41 -4.48 -13.23
C HIS A 325 4.93 -3.08 -13.63
N ALA A 326 4.04 -2.16 -13.99
CA ALA A 326 4.37 -0.74 -14.17
C ALA A 326 3.88 0.09 -12.97
N ASP A 327 4.18 1.40 -12.98
CA ASP A 327 3.59 2.35 -12.05
C ASP A 327 2.06 2.32 -12.16
N GLN A 328 1.39 2.17 -11.02
CA GLN A 328 -0.06 2.16 -10.93
C GLN A 328 -0.53 3.40 -10.18
N ARG A 329 -1.62 3.99 -10.66
CA ARG A 329 -2.29 5.14 -10.05
C ARG A 329 -3.64 4.70 -9.52
N PHE A 330 -3.95 5.05 -8.28
CA PHE A 330 -5.27 4.82 -7.71
C PHE A 330 -6.18 5.96 -8.13
N LEU A 331 -7.14 5.67 -8.99
CA LEU A 331 -8.02 6.67 -9.58
C LEU A 331 -9.37 6.68 -8.86
N GLN A 332 -9.90 7.88 -8.66
CA GLN A 332 -11.30 8.11 -8.35
C GLN A 332 -12.01 8.54 -9.63
N VAL A 333 -13.08 7.83 -9.98
CA VAL A 333 -13.87 8.10 -11.18
C VAL A 333 -15.30 8.40 -10.75
N ASP A 334 -15.76 9.61 -11.04
CA ASP A 334 -17.10 10.07 -10.70
C ASP A 334 -17.92 10.23 -11.99
N LYS A 335 -19.20 9.82 -11.96
CA LYS A 335 -20.16 10.07 -13.05
C LYS A 335 -21.21 11.04 -12.55
N ASP A 336 -21.32 12.23 -13.17
CA ASP A 336 -22.32 13.21 -12.76
C ASP A 336 -23.75 12.82 -13.19
N GLY A 337 -24.74 13.60 -12.75
CA GLY A 337 -26.15 13.37 -13.10
C GLY A 337 -26.48 13.46 -14.60
N LYS A 338 -25.57 14.04 -15.41
CA LYS A 338 -25.69 14.17 -16.87
C LYS A 338 -24.90 13.09 -17.62
N GLY A 339 -24.24 12.18 -16.90
CA GLY A 339 -23.41 11.11 -17.47
C GLY A 339 -21.99 11.53 -17.81
N LYS A 340 -21.56 12.76 -17.48
CA LYS A 340 -20.17 13.19 -17.68
C LYS A 340 -19.28 12.49 -16.65
N VAL A 341 -18.18 11.91 -17.13
CA VAL A 341 -17.18 11.25 -16.30
C VAL A 341 -16.04 12.20 -15.97
N THR A 342 -15.64 12.24 -14.70
CA THR A 342 -14.43 12.93 -14.23
C THR A 342 -13.51 11.95 -13.52
N VAL A 343 -12.21 12.02 -13.82
CA VAL A 343 -11.19 11.13 -13.27
C VAL A 343 -10.18 11.96 -12.47
N ASN A 344 -10.01 11.61 -11.20
CA ASN A 344 -9.07 12.24 -10.29
C ASN A 344 -7.99 11.22 -9.89
N ASP A 345 -6.73 11.56 -10.11
CA ASP A 345 -5.58 10.77 -9.65
C ASP A 345 -5.34 11.03 -8.16
N LEU A 346 -5.43 9.98 -7.33
CA LEU A 346 -5.30 10.10 -5.88
C LEU A 346 -3.85 9.92 -5.41
N MET A 347 -3.21 8.82 -5.81
CA MET A 347 -1.89 8.41 -5.33
C MET A 347 -1.31 7.25 -6.14
N GLY A 348 0.00 7.04 -6.03
CA GLY A 348 0.63 5.80 -6.51
C GLY A 348 0.29 4.62 -5.61
N VAL A 349 0.09 3.44 -6.18
CA VAL A 349 -0.25 2.21 -5.45
C VAL A 349 0.41 0.98 -6.06
N VAL A 350 0.34 -0.15 -5.35
CA VAL A 350 0.75 -1.46 -5.86
C VAL A 350 -0.36 -2.47 -5.55
N TYR A 351 -1.02 -2.95 -6.59
CA TYR A 351 -2.09 -3.94 -6.57
C TYR A 351 -1.75 -5.13 -7.47
N VAL A 352 -2.35 -6.28 -7.16
CA VAL A 352 -2.33 -7.45 -8.05
C VAL A 352 -3.05 -7.10 -9.37
N PRO A 353 -2.63 -7.66 -10.53
CA PRO A 353 -3.27 -7.35 -11.81
C PRO A 353 -4.72 -7.86 -11.90
N LEU A 354 -5.61 -7.06 -12.49
CA LEU A 354 -6.94 -7.49 -12.93
C LEU A 354 -6.78 -8.27 -14.24
N THR A 355 -6.80 -9.59 -14.14
CA THR A 355 -6.35 -10.50 -15.21
C THR A 355 -7.29 -11.71 -15.37
N ASN A 356 -6.98 -12.60 -16.32
CA ASN A 356 -7.68 -13.88 -16.44
C ASN A 356 -7.18 -14.88 -15.40
N LYS A 357 -8.02 -15.85 -15.03
CA LYS A 357 -7.69 -16.95 -14.12
C LYS A 357 -6.37 -17.63 -14.47
N GLU A 358 -6.16 -17.98 -15.75
CA GLU A 358 -4.96 -18.70 -16.20
C GLU A 358 -3.66 -17.92 -15.95
N ASN A 359 -3.72 -16.59 -16.04
CA ASN A 359 -2.57 -15.73 -15.78
C ASN A 359 -2.29 -15.56 -14.28
N GLN A 360 -3.31 -15.72 -13.43
CA GLN A 360 -3.16 -15.57 -11.98
C GLN A 360 -2.66 -16.86 -11.32
N ILE A 361 -3.31 -18.01 -11.58
CA ILE A 361 -2.99 -19.28 -10.90
C ILE A 361 -2.11 -20.22 -11.73
N GLY A 362 -1.86 -19.90 -13.00
CA GLY A 362 -1.22 -20.79 -13.96
C GLY A 362 -2.20 -21.76 -14.62
N ARG A 363 -1.78 -22.41 -15.71
CA ARG A 363 -2.67 -23.28 -16.53
C ARG A 363 -3.11 -24.60 -15.86
N ASN A 364 -2.55 -24.95 -14.70
CA ASN A 364 -2.62 -26.32 -14.14
C ASN A 364 -3.19 -26.40 -12.71
N GLN A 365 -4.03 -25.44 -12.27
CA GLN A 365 -4.67 -25.46 -10.94
C GLN A 365 -6.17 -25.20 -10.98
#